data_AF-A0A957WXK4-F1
#
_entry.id   AF-A0A957WXK4-F1
#
_cell.length_a   1.000
_cell.length_b   1.000
_cell.length_c   1.000
_cell.angle_alpha   90.00
_cell.angle_beta   90.00
_cell.angle_gamma   90.00
#
_symmetry.space_group_name_H-M   'P 1'
#
loop_
_entity.id
_entity.type
_entity.pdbx_description
1 polymer ?
#
loop_
_entity_poly.entity_id
_entity_poly.type
_entity_poly.pdbx_seq_one_letter_code
_entity_poly.pdbx_strand_id
1 'polypeptide(L)'
;MTDAQIQIRSFIFKTLVLFAFIVLFLQLWNLQIVQGETYRELADANRFRLAQVSASRGVIYDRNGKLLVRNRPVYNVIVIPAYLPEDSTAEARVFSRLSELLNLPITTQLEPVTGLNTGYFHAINHHQYSRLPQRQIINPRSRRYINRPEGIRDAVNTNRVFAPFLPVTIAEDVDPVIVSKIEEERLDLPGVQIDISPSRDYIYQDLLSHMLGYIGPIPAEQFENYEGLNYD
;
A
#
# COMPACT_ATOMS: atom_id res chain seq x y z
N MET A 1 -57.73 -16.70 28.85
CA MET A 1 -57.04 -15.42 29.12
C MET A 1 -58.08 -14.33 28.94
N THR A 2 -58.30 -13.47 29.93
CA THR A 2 -59.33 -12.42 29.82
C THR A 2 -58.86 -11.32 28.88
N ASP A 3 -59.76 -10.72 28.11
CA ASP A 3 -59.41 -9.65 27.13
C ASP A 3 -58.62 -8.51 27.77
N ALA A 4 -58.92 -8.20 29.04
CA ALA A 4 -58.18 -7.23 29.85
C ALA A 4 -56.68 -7.57 30.03
N GLN A 5 -56.33 -8.85 30.18
CA GLN A 5 -54.93 -9.29 30.31
C GLN A 5 -54.15 -9.14 29.01
N ILE A 6 -54.80 -9.34 27.85
CA ILE A 6 -54.19 -9.18 26.53
C ILE A 6 -53.92 -7.69 26.26
N GLN A 7 -54.89 -6.82 26.58
CA GLN A 7 -54.74 -5.37 26.42
C GLN A 7 -53.58 -4.82 27.26
N ILE A 8 -53.48 -5.21 28.54
CA ILE A 8 -52.40 -4.77 29.44
C ILE A 8 -51.02 -5.22 28.92
N ARG A 9 -50.87 -6.47 28.48
CA ARG A 9 -49.59 -6.98 27.92
C ARG A 9 -49.18 -6.24 26.65
N SER A 10 -50.13 -6.01 25.75
CA SER A 10 -49.88 -5.28 24.50
C SER A 10 -49.50 -3.81 24.78
N PHE A 11 -50.09 -3.20 25.80
CA PHE A 11 -49.77 -1.85 26.23
C PHE A 11 -48.35 -1.76 26.80
N ILE A 12 -47.98 -2.66 27.72
CA ILE A 12 -46.62 -2.72 28.29
C ILE A 12 -45.58 -2.93 27.18
N PHE A 13 -45.85 -3.83 26.24
CA PHE A 13 -44.95 -4.10 25.11
C PHE A 13 -44.77 -2.86 24.22
N LYS A 14 -45.85 -2.16 23.84
CA LYS A 14 -45.78 -0.94 23.03
C LYS A 14 -45.01 0.17 23.75
N THR A 15 -45.23 0.35 25.06
CA THR A 15 -44.52 1.34 25.87
C THR A 15 -43.03 1.03 25.94
N LEU A 16 -42.64 -0.25 26.11
CA LEU A 16 -41.25 -0.67 26.12
C LEU A 16 -40.58 -0.42 24.75
N VAL A 17 -41.26 -0.80 23.67
CA VAL A 17 -40.77 -0.56 22.29
C VAL A 17 -40.60 0.93 22.04
N LEU A 18 -41.60 1.75 22.41
CA LEU A 18 -41.53 3.21 22.26
C LEU A 18 -40.36 3.81 23.05
N PHE A 19 -40.16 3.35 24.29
CA PHE A 19 -39.02 3.77 25.10
C PHE A 19 -37.67 3.41 24.45
N ALA A 20 -37.54 2.21 23.90
CA ALA A 20 -36.32 1.81 23.16
C ALA A 20 -36.07 2.71 21.95
N PHE A 21 -37.10 3.05 21.18
CA PHE A 21 -36.98 4.00 20.06
C PHE A 21 -36.58 5.41 20.52
N ILE A 22 -37.08 5.87 21.67
CA ILE A 22 -36.66 7.16 22.24
C ILE A 22 -35.17 7.15 22.59
N VAL A 23 -34.68 6.07 23.21
CA VAL A 23 -33.25 5.91 23.53
C VAL A 23 -32.40 5.93 22.26
N LEU A 24 -32.81 5.18 21.22
CA LEU A 24 -32.11 5.17 19.94
C LEU A 24 -32.14 6.54 19.25
N PHE A 25 -33.26 7.26 19.34
CA PHE A 25 -33.37 8.61 18.79
C PHE A 25 -32.43 9.59 19.49
N LEU A 26 -32.36 9.56 20.82
CA LEU A 26 -31.43 10.38 21.60
C LEU A 26 -29.97 10.03 21.29
N GLN A 27 -29.66 8.73 21.11
CA GLN A 27 -28.33 8.30 20.71
C GLN A 27 -27.96 8.81 19.31
N LEU A 28 -28.91 8.75 18.38
CA LEU A 28 -28.72 9.25 17.03
C LEU A 28 -28.55 10.77 17.02
N TRP A 29 -29.32 11.49 17.84
CA TRP A 29 -29.17 12.93 18.03
C TRP A 29 -27.77 13.29 18.55
N ASN A 30 -27.26 12.55 19.54
CA ASN A 30 -25.89 12.73 20.03
C ASN A 30 -24.86 12.52 18.90
N LEU A 31 -25.01 11.46 18.11
CA LEU A 31 -24.09 11.17 17.02
C LEU A 31 -24.15 12.20 15.87
N GLN A 32 -25.35 12.66 15.51
CA GLN A 32 -25.56 13.55 14.36
C GLN A 32 -25.43 15.04 14.69
N ILE A 33 -25.86 15.49 15.87
CA ILE A 33 -25.90 16.92 16.23
C ILE A 33 -24.76 17.29 17.17
N VAL A 34 -24.48 16.48 18.21
CA VAL A 34 -23.46 16.80 19.21
C VAL A 34 -22.05 16.46 18.68
N GLN A 35 -21.90 15.29 18.05
CA GLN A 35 -20.62 14.81 17.52
C GLN A 35 -20.54 14.89 15.99
N GLY A 36 -21.56 15.47 15.34
CA GLY A 36 -21.70 15.47 13.88
C GLY A 36 -20.51 16.10 13.17
N GLU A 37 -20.10 17.30 13.59
CA GLU A 37 -18.95 18.01 13.01
C GLU A 37 -17.66 17.20 13.16
N THR A 38 -17.37 16.64 14.34
CA THR A 38 -16.16 15.85 14.58
C THR A 38 -16.11 14.57 13.75
N TYR A 39 -17.21 13.81 13.64
CA TYR A 39 -17.22 12.63 12.78
C TYR A 39 -17.19 12.97 11.29
N ARG A 40 -17.74 14.14 10.91
CA ARG A 40 -17.64 14.66 9.56
C ARG A 40 -16.20 15.01 9.21
N GLU A 41 -15.49 15.69 10.11
CA GLU A 41 -14.05 15.99 9.96
C GLU A 41 -13.21 14.71 9.89
N LEU A 42 -13.45 13.72 10.76
CA LEU A 42 -12.75 12.43 10.70
C LEU A 42 -13.05 11.65 9.41
N ALA A 43 -14.28 11.73 8.88
CA ALA A 43 -14.65 11.12 7.62
C ALA A 43 -14.04 11.86 6.41
N ASP A 44 -14.03 13.19 6.44
CA ASP A 44 -13.42 14.02 5.40
C ASP A 44 -11.88 13.84 5.40
N ALA A 45 -11.25 13.70 6.57
CA ALA A 45 -9.84 13.34 6.70
C ALA A 45 -9.54 11.95 6.12
N ASN A 46 -10.43 10.97 6.34
CA ASN A 46 -10.28 9.62 5.76
C ASN A 46 -10.58 9.57 4.25
N ARG A 47 -11.26 10.59 3.69
CA ARG A 47 -11.60 10.67 2.26
C ARG A 47 -10.42 11.06 1.38
N PHE A 48 -9.43 11.76 1.93
CA PHE A 48 -8.28 12.25 1.18
C PHE A 48 -7.00 11.61 1.71
N ARG A 49 -6.50 10.56 1.05
CA ARG A 49 -5.09 10.22 1.18
C ARG A 49 -4.31 11.30 0.44
N LEU A 50 -3.67 12.21 1.17
CA LEU A 50 -2.74 13.18 0.58
C LEU A 50 -1.69 12.38 -0.19
N ALA A 51 -1.83 12.31 -1.52
CA ALA A 51 -0.75 11.86 -2.37
C ALA A 51 0.25 13.01 -2.39
N GLN A 52 1.29 12.91 -1.56
CA GLN A 52 2.39 13.86 -1.57
C GLN A 52 3.00 13.86 -2.96
N VAL A 53 2.62 14.84 -3.77
CA VAL A 53 3.30 15.10 -5.03
C VAL A 53 4.61 15.76 -4.64
N SER A 54 5.69 14.98 -4.66
CA SER A 54 7.03 15.49 -4.41
C SER A 54 7.31 16.58 -5.45
N ALA A 55 7.45 17.82 -5.00
CA ALA A 55 7.89 18.90 -5.87
C ALA A 55 9.26 18.52 -6.44
N SER A 56 9.37 18.49 -7.78
CA SER A 56 10.64 18.23 -8.44
C SER A 56 11.65 19.30 -8.02
N ARG A 57 12.69 18.90 -7.29
CA ARG A 57 13.75 19.81 -6.82
C ARG A 57 14.62 20.28 -7.99
N GLY A 58 15.27 21.43 -7.81
CA GLY A 58 16.22 21.98 -8.76
C GLY A 58 17.35 21.02 -9.14
N VAL A 59 17.82 21.20 -10.37
CA VAL A 59 18.99 20.54 -10.95
C VAL A 59 20.25 21.20 -10.39
N ILE A 60 21.26 20.40 -10.02
CA ILE A 60 22.55 20.91 -9.53
C ILE A 60 23.55 20.89 -10.67
N TYR A 61 24.23 22.02 -10.86
CA TYR A 61 25.29 22.21 -11.84
C TYR A 61 26.64 22.48 -11.15
N ASP A 62 27.73 22.10 -11.80
CA ASP A 62 29.07 22.57 -11.46
C ASP A 62 29.24 24.06 -11.86
N ARG A 63 30.31 24.70 -11.39
CA ARG A 63 30.70 26.08 -11.74
C ARG A 63 30.81 26.36 -13.25
N ASN A 64 31.00 25.31 -14.04
CA ASN A 64 31.08 25.38 -15.51
C ASN A 64 29.73 25.09 -16.19
N GLY A 65 28.63 24.99 -15.44
CA GLY A 65 27.31 24.66 -15.96
C GLY A 65 27.11 23.17 -16.31
N LYS A 66 28.01 22.28 -15.88
CA LYS A 66 27.89 20.84 -16.13
C LYS A 66 26.88 20.21 -15.15
N LEU A 67 25.92 19.44 -15.67
CA LEU A 67 24.94 18.71 -14.86
C LEU A 67 25.63 17.74 -13.89
N LEU A 68 25.32 17.87 -12.59
CA LEU A 68 25.81 16.98 -11.53
C LEU A 68 24.70 16.10 -10.99
N VAL A 69 23.52 16.69 -10.75
CA VAL A 69 22.36 15.99 -10.17
C VAL A 69 21.09 16.48 -10.83
N ARG A 70 20.25 15.53 -11.27
CA ARG A 70 18.94 15.83 -11.87
C ARG A 70 17.84 14.95 -11.26
N ASN A 71 16.59 15.37 -11.42
CA ASN A 71 15.45 14.50 -11.17
C ASN A 71 15.13 13.74 -12.45
N ARG A 72 15.12 12.41 -12.40
CA ARG A 72 14.64 11.57 -13.51
C ARG A 72 13.38 10.83 -13.07
N PRO A 73 12.35 10.73 -13.93
CA PRO A 73 11.23 9.85 -13.64
C PRO A 73 11.73 8.40 -13.63
N VAL A 74 11.30 7.66 -12.61
CA VAL A 74 11.44 6.20 -12.51
C VAL A 74 10.06 5.62 -12.70
N TYR A 75 9.93 4.73 -13.67
CA TYR A 75 8.68 4.07 -13.99
C TYR A 75 8.65 2.72 -13.26
N ASN A 76 7.74 2.57 -12.33
CA ASN A 76 7.51 1.32 -11.62
C ASN A 76 6.26 0.65 -12.20
N VAL A 77 6.34 -0.64 -12.46
CA VAL A 77 5.16 -1.42 -12.81
C VAL A 77 4.57 -1.98 -11.52
N ILE A 78 3.35 -1.57 -11.20
CA ILE A 78 2.61 -2.00 -10.01
C ILE A 78 1.39 -2.81 -10.45
N VAL A 79 0.98 -3.75 -9.60
CA VAL A 79 -0.24 -4.54 -9.79
C VAL A 79 -1.13 -4.36 -8.56
N ILE A 80 -2.40 -4.05 -8.79
CA ILE A 80 -3.42 -3.97 -7.74
C ILE A 80 -4.25 -5.26 -7.79
N PRO A 81 -4.10 -6.19 -6.82
CA PRO A 81 -4.79 -7.48 -6.87
C PRO A 81 -6.31 -7.38 -7.02
N ALA A 82 -6.95 -6.39 -6.41
CA ALA A 82 -8.39 -6.17 -6.47
C ALA A 82 -8.93 -5.85 -7.87
N TYR A 83 -8.06 -5.43 -8.79
CA TYR A 83 -8.43 -5.06 -10.16
C TYR A 83 -8.00 -6.10 -11.18
N LEU A 84 -7.38 -7.20 -10.75
CA LEU A 84 -7.11 -8.34 -11.60
C LEU A 84 -8.43 -9.09 -11.90
N PRO A 85 -8.52 -9.76 -13.06
CA PRO A 85 -9.67 -10.60 -13.38
C PRO A 85 -9.84 -11.72 -12.35
N GLU A 86 -11.08 -12.00 -11.95
CA GLU A 86 -11.38 -13.15 -11.08
C GLU A 86 -11.21 -14.49 -11.81
N ASP A 87 -11.37 -14.50 -13.15
CA ASP A 87 -11.13 -15.67 -13.97
C ASP A 87 -9.64 -16.01 -14.02
N SER A 88 -9.30 -17.20 -13.50
CA SER A 88 -7.95 -17.75 -13.49
C SER A 88 -7.27 -17.77 -14.87
N THR A 89 -8.02 -17.95 -15.97
CA THR A 89 -7.44 -17.95 -17.31
C THR A 89 -7.05 -16.55 -17.76
N ALA A 90 -7.92 -15.56 -17.49
CA ALA A 90 -7.67 -14.16 -17.78
C ALA A 90 -6.53 -13.61 -16.93
N GLU A 91 -6.49 -13.94 -15.63
CA GLU A 91 -5.40 -13.58 -14.73
C GLU A 91 -4.06 -14.16 -15.22
N ALA A 92 -4.03 -15.43 -15.64
CA ALA A 92 -2.82 -16.05 -16.18
C ALA A 92 -2.32 -15.38 -17.47
N ARG A 93 -3.22 -14.87 -18.33
CA ARG A 93 -2.83 -14.10 -19.53
C ARG A 93 -2.13 -12.80 -19.15
N VAL A 94 -2.65 -12.07 -18.17
CA VAL A 94 -2.02 -10.83 -17.66
C VAL A 94 -0.62 -11.13 -17.13
N PHE A 95 -0.46 -12.15 -16.30
CA PHE A 95 0.86 -12.51 -15.76
C PHE A 95 1.83 -12.99 -16.84
N SER A 96 1.36 -13.76 -17.82
CA SER A 96 2.21 -14.22 -18.93
C SER A 96 2.67 -13.04 -19.79
N ARG A 97 1.78 -12.08 -20.06
CA ARG A 97 2.11 -10.89 -20.83
C ARG A 97 3.09 -9.99 -20.08
N LEU A 98 2.87 -9.77 -18.79
CA LEU A 98 3.83 -9.03 -17.95
C LEU A 98 5.19 -9.73 -17.87
N SER A 99 5.21 -11.06 -17.77
CA SER A 99 6.43 -11.86 -17.77
C SER A 99 7.24 -11.65 -19.04
N GLU A 100 6.58 -11.65 -20.21
CA GLU A 100 7.22 -11.38 -21.50
C GLU A 100 7.77 -9.94 -21.58
N LEU A 101 6.98 -8.95 -21.16
CA LEU A 101 7.37 -7.54 -21.26
C LEU A 101 8.49 -7.17 -20.28
N LEU A 102 8.50 -7.75 -19.08
CA LEU A 102 9.46 -7.44 -18.02
C LEU A 102 10.62 -8.43 -17.93
N ASN A 103 10.58 -9.51 -18.71
CA ASN A 103 11.52 -10.62 -18.63
C ASN A 103 11.66 -11.17 -17.19
N LEU A 104 10.53 -11.29 -16.48
CA LEU A 104 10.43 -11.79 -15.12
C LEU A 104 9.73 -13.15 -15.09
N PRO A 105 10.12 -14.10 -14.22
CA PRO A 105 9.41 -15.37 -14.10
C PRO A 105 7.99 -15.16 -13.57
N ILE A 106 7.03 -15.99 -14.00
CA ILE A 106 5.65 -15.93 -13.51
C ILE A 106 5.57 -16.44 -12.06
N THR A 107 6.30 -17.52 -11.76
CA THR A 107 6.37 -18.16 -10.46
C THR A 107 7.84 -18.33 -10.10
N THR A 108 8.16 -18.10 -8.83
CA THR A 108 9.49 -18.31 -8.27
C THR A 108 9.84 -19.77 -8.44
N GLN A 109 10.90 -20.08 -9.18
CA GLN A 109 11.47 -21.43 -9.20
C GLN A 109 12.08 -21.68 -7.83
N LEU A 110 11.26 -22.13 -6.87
CA LEU A 110 11.77 -22.65 -5.62
C LEU A 110 12.46 -23.98 -5.94
N GLU A 111 13.73 -23.92 -6.36
CA GLU A 111 14.64 -25.03 -6.06
C GLU A 111 14.52 -25.23 -4.55
N PRO A 112 14.04 -26.39 -4.06
CA PRO A 112 14.03 -26.63 -2.62
C PRO A 112 15.47 -26.43 -2.18
N VAL A 113 15.72 -25.47 -1.30
CA VAL A 113 17.07 -25.26 -0.76
C VAL A 113 17.42 -26.53 0.02
N THR A 114 18.02 -27.50 -0.68
CA THR A 114 18.50 -28.77 -0.16
C THR A 114 19.66 -28.45 0.77
N GLY A 115 19.33 -28.09 2.01
CA GLY A 115 20.30 -27.66 3.00
C GLY A 115 19.75 -26.71 4.07
N LEU A 116 18.57 -26.12 3.89
CA LEU A 116 17.93 -25.38 4.97
C LEU A 116 16.90 -26.30 5.64
N ASN A 117 17.18 -26.64 6.91
CA ASN A 117 16.29 -27.37 7.80
C ASN A 117 14.85 -26.88 7.59
N THR A 118 14.03 -27.75 7.00
CA THR A 118 12.66 -27.50 6.56
C THR A 118 11.70 -27.44 7.75
N GLY A 119 12.00 -26.54 8.70
CA GLY A 119 11.19 -26.25 9.88
C GLY A 119 10.58 -24.85 9.87
N TYR A 120 10.86 -24.03 8.86
CA TYR A 120 10.43 -22.61 8.82
C TYR A 120 9.19 -22.32 7.98
N PHE A 121 8.67 -23.28 7.21
CA PHE A 121 7.56 -23.03 6.28
C PHE A 121 6.30 -23.87 6.53
N HIS A 122 6.18 -24.51 7.69
CA HIS A 122 4.92 -25.11 8.12
C HIS A 122 4.49 -24.56 9.47
N ALA A 123 3.23 -24.11 9.49
CA ALA A 123 2.48 -23.56 10.62
C ALA A 123 2.80 -22.11 11.03
N ILE A 124 2.34 -21.14 10.23
CA ILE A 124 1.84 -19.90 10.84
C ILE A 124 0.45 -20.21 11.39
N ASN A 125 0.42 -20.83 12.58
CA ASN A 125 -0.77 -20.79 13.39
C ASN A 125 -1.00 -19.34 13.80
N HIS A 126 -2.16 -18.83 13.43
CA HIS A 126 -2.78 -17.63 13.96
C HIS A 126 -2.63 -17.62 15.50
N HIS A 127 -2.45 -16.44 16.12
CA HIS A 127 -2.30 -16.19 17.58
C HIS A 127 -0.89 -15.99 18.17
N GLN A 128 0.00 -15.16 17.62
CA GLN A 128 1.11 -14.61 18.45
C GLN A 128 1.82 -13.36 17.88
N TYR A 129 1.08 -12.29 17.56
CA TYR A 129 1.69 -10.96 17.38
C TYR A 129 1.68 -10.20 18.70
N SER A 130 2.55 -10.54 19.65
CA SER A 130 2.67 -9.70 20.87
C SER A 130 4.06 -9.59 21.48
N ARG A 131 5.09 -10.29 20.98
CA ARG A 131 6.46 -10.18 21.53
C ARG A 131 7.53 -10.37 20.46
N LEU A 132 7.92 -9.29 19.78
CA LEU A 132 9.19 -9.23 19.05
C LEU A 132 10.20 -8.42 19.91
N PRO A 133 11.38 -8.98 20.22
CA PRO A 133 12.41 -8.25 20.95
C PRO A 133 12.99 -7.12 20.09
N GLN A 134 13.15 -5.95 20.72
CA GLN A 134 13.71 -4.75 20.12
C GLN A 134 15.22 -4.90 19.84
N ARG A 135 15.68 -4.24 18.76
CA ARG A 135 17.08 -3.97 18.36
C ARG A 135 17.88 -5.13 17.73
N GLN A 136 17.69 -5.28 16.42
CA GLN A 136 18.80 -5.21 15.47
C GLN A 136 18.39 -4.22 14.38
N ILE A 137 19.15 -3.14 14.21
CA ILE A 137 18.91 -2.13 13.18
C ILE A 137 19.33 -2.75 11.85
N ILE A 138 18.43 -3.54 11.28
CA ILE A 138 18.56 -4.06 9.92
C ILE A 138 18.07 -2.96 9.00
N ASN A 139 18.97 -2.43 8.18
CA ASN A 139 18.69 -1.39 7.17
C ASN A 139 17.41 -1.73 6.38
N PRO A 140 16.41 -0.84 6.29
CA PRO A 140 15.17 -1.14 5.57
C PRO A 140 15.39 -1.38 4.06
N ARG A 141 16.52 -0.93 3.49
CA ARG A 141 16.91 -1.33 2.12
C ARG A 141 17.36 -2.78 2.01
N SER A 142 18.03 -3.35 3.02
CA SER A 142 18.38 -4.79 2.98
C SER A 142 17.15 -5.67 3.20
N ARG A 143 16.08 -5.17 3.84
CA ARG A 143 14.79 -5.90 3.91
C ARG A 143 14.08 -6.08 2.57
N ARG A 144 14.25 -5.16 1.59
CA ARG A 144 13.58 -5.28 0.28
C ARG A 144 14.08 -6.46 -0.57
N TYR A 145 15.28 -6.98 -0.29
CA TYR A 145 15.94 -8.00 -1.09
C TYR A 145 15.96 -9.40 -0.47
N ILE A 146 15.59 -9.57 0.81
CA ILE A 146 15.83 -10.87 1.48
C ILE A 146 14.71 -11.88 1.22
N ASN A 147 13.48 -11.47 0.88
CA ASN A 147 12.37 -12.41 0.59
C ASN A 147 11.30 -11.79 -0.33
N ARG A 148 11.66 -11.10 -1.42
CA ARG A 148 10.67 -10.75 -2.44
C ARG A 148 10.55 -11.96 -3.37
N PRO A 149 9.35 -12.56 -3.53
CA PRO A 149 9.19 -13.58 -4.55
C PRO A 149 9.61 -13.00 -5.91
N GLU A 150 10.51 -13.70 -6.61
CA GLU A 150 10.95 -13.30 -7.95
C GLU A 150 9.82 -13.48 -8.98
N GLY A 151 8.86 -14.35 -8.67
CA GLY A 151 7.67 -14.60 -9.47
C GLY A 151 6.61 -13.50 -9.37
N ILE A 152 6.11 -13.05 -10.52
CA ILE A 152 5.01 -12.06 -10.61
C ILE A 152 3.77 -12.52 -9.84
N ARG A 153 3.33 -13.77 -10.07
CA ARG A 153 2.13 -14.35 -9.44
C ARG A 153 2.29 -14.42 -7.92
N ASP A 154 3.46 -14.81 -7.45
CA ASP A 154 3.75 -15.00 -6.04
C ASP A 154 3.78 -13.65 -5.30
N ALA A 155 4.36 -12.62 -5.93
CA ALA A 155 4.35 -11.25 -5.42
C ALA A 155 2.93 -10.73 -5.21
N VAL A 156 2.06 -10.95 -6.20
CA VAL A 156 0.64 -10.55 -6.12
C VAL A 156 -0.10 -11.35 -5.04
N ASN A 157 0.04 -12.68 -5.05
CA ASN A 157 -0.71 -13.57 -4.16
C ASN A 157 -0.33 -13.40 -2.68
N THR A 158 0.90 -12.99 -2.38
CA THR A 158 1.34 -12.71 -1.00
C THR A 158 0.47 -11.64 -0.33
N ASN A 159 0.08 -10.60 -1.07
CA ASN A 159 -0.72 -9.47 -0.54
C ASN A 159 -2.21 -9.59 -0.83
N ARG A 160 -2.62 -10.42 -1.80
CA ARG A 160 -4.02 -10.58 -2.24
C ARG A 160 -4.99 -10.92 -1.11
N VAL A 161 -4.55 -11.70 -0.11
CA VAL A 161 -5.42 -12.16 1.00
C VAL A 161 -5.70 -11.07 2.03
N PHE A 162 -4.73 -10.20 2.33
CA PHE A 162 -4.81 -9.25 3.45
C PHE A 162 -4.98 -7.79 2.99
N ALA A 163 -4.50 -7.46 1.80
CA ALA A 163 -4.45 -6.09 1.29
C ALA A 163 -4.71 -6.05 -0.24
N PRO A 164 -5.91 -6.44 -0.71
CA PRO A 164 -6.19 -6.57 -2.14
C PRO A 164 -6.12 -5.24 -2.90
N PHE A 165 -6.33 -4.10 -2.22
CA PHE A 165 -6.25 -2.76 -2.83
C PHE A 165 -4.87 -2.12 -2.72
N LEU A 166 -3.91 -2.76 -2.05
CA LEU A 166 -2.57 -2.22 -1.92
C LEU A 166 -1.77 -2.54 -3.18
N PRO A 167 -1.21 -1.53 -3.87
CA PRO A 167 -0.39 -1.77 -5.05
C PRO A 167 0.85 -2.57 -4.67
N VAL A 168 1.12 -3.62 -5.44
CA VAL A 168 2.32 -4.44 -5.33
C VAL A 168 3.24 -4.05 -6.48
N THR A 169 4.38 -3.45 -6.17
CA THR A 169 5.42 -3.24 -7.17
C THR A 169 5.87 -4.60 -7.70
N ILE A 170 6.00 -4.73 -9.02
CA ILE A 170 6.50 -5.92 -9.71
C ILE A 170 7.90 -5.65 -10.24
N ALA A 171 8.08 -4.53 -10.93
CA ALA A 171 9.38 -4.08 -11.43
C ALA A 171 9.61 -2.60 -11.08
N GLU A 172 10.86 -2.27 -10.76
CA GLU A 172 11.32 -0.89 -10.50
C GLU A 172 12.18 -0.42 -11.69
N ASP A 173 12.10 0.87 -12.01
CA ASP A 173 12.93 1.50 -13.05
C ASP A 173 12.87 0.83 -14.43
N VAL A 174 11.65 0.59 -14.91
CA VAL A 174 11.37 -0.04 -16.19
C VAL A 174 11.62 0.95 -17.34
N ASP A 175 12.18 0.43 -18.43
CA ASP A 175 12.47 1.21 -19.63
C ASP A 175 11.19 1.88 -20.19
N PRO A 176 11.23 3.18 -20.54
CA PRO A 176 10.07 3.91 -21.05
C PRO A 176 9.41 3.27 -22.29
N VAL A 177 10.16 2.52 -23.11
CA VAL A 177 9.62 1.80 -24.27
C VAL A 177 8.71 0.66 -23.82
N ILE A 178 9.12 -0.10 -22.80
CA ILE A 178 8.30 -1.17 -22.22
C ILE A 178 7.07 -0.58 -21.54
N VAL A 179 7.24 0.52 -20.81
CA VAL A 179 6.15 1.26 -20.16
C VAL A 179 5.10 1.72 -21.19
N SER A 180 5.56 2.28 -22.30
CA SER A 180 4.67 2.72 -23.39
C SER A 180 3.85 1.55 -23.95
N LYS A 181 4.47 0.38 -24.09
CA LYS A 181 3.80 -0.84 -24.54
C LYS A 181 2.78 -1.37 -23.52
N ILE A 182 3.09 -1.30 -22.22
CA ILE A 182 2.14 -1.66 -21.15
C ILE A 182 0.92 -0.71 -21.15
N GLU A 183 1.14 0.60 -21.32
CA GLU A 183 0.04 1.58 -21.39
C GLU A 183 -0.79 1.44 -22.67
N GLU A 184 -0.18 1.09 -23.80
CA GLU A 184 -0.89 0.77 -25.04
C GLU A 184 -1.83 -0.43 -24.85
N GLU A 185 -1.35 -1.48 -24.16
CA GLU A 185 -2.09 -2.71 -23.87
C GLU A 185 -2.91 -2.64 -22.56
N ARG A 186 -3.14 -1.44 -22.00
CA ARG A 186 -3.78 -1.27 -20.68
C ARG A 186 -5.16 -1.92 -20.58
N LEU A 187 -5.90 -1.98 -21.68
CA LEU A 187 -7.21 -2.65 -21.72
C LEU A 187 -7.10 -4.16 -21.56
N ASP A 188 -6.02 -4.76 -22.04
CA ASP A 188 -5.73 -6.20 -21.96
C ASP A 188 -4.94 -6.57 -20.69
N LEU A 189 -4.49 -5.57 -19.93
CA LEU A 189 -3.74 -5.70 -18.68
C LEU A 189 -4.51 -5.10 -17.48
N PRO A 190 -5.75 -5.55 -17.20
CA PRO A 190 -6.52 -5.06 -16.05
C PRO A 190 -5.75 -5.28 -14.75
N GLY A 191 -5.73 -4.26 -13.89
CA GLY A 191 -5.04 -4.27 -12.60
C GLY A 191 -3.55 -3.96 -12.65
N VAL A 192 -2.95 -3.84 -13.83
CA VAL A 192 -1.58 -3.33 -14.02
C VAL A 192 -1.62 -1.82 -14.14
N GLN A 193 -0.75 -1.12 -13.42
CA GLN A 193 -0.62 0.33 -13.48
C GLN A 193 0.85 0.74 -13.47
N ILE A 194 1.12 1.93 -14.01
CA ILE A 194 2.44 2.55 -13.96
C ILE A 194 2.46 3.58 -12.84
N ASP A 195 3.34 3.38 -11.87
CA ASP A 195 3.65 4.35 -10.83
C ASP A 195 4.90 5.15 -11.25
N ILE A 196 4.74 6.46 -11.44
CA ILE A 196 5.83 7.35 -11.83
C ILE A 196 6.35 8.03 -10.58
N SER A 197 7.51 7.60 -10.12
CA SER A 197 8.17 8.16 -8.95
C SER A 197 9.39 9.00 -9.37
N PRO A 198 9.57 10.23 -8.86
CA PRO A 198 10.78 11.00 -9.11
C PRO A 198 11.97 10.38 -8.37
N SER A 199 13.05 10.08 -9.09
CA SER A 199 14.31 9.63 -8.50
C SER A 199 15.45 10.59 -8.82
N ARG A 200 16.30 10.83 -7.82
CA ARG A 200 17.44 11.72 -7.96
C ARG A 200 18.61 10.96 -8.57
N ASP A 201 19.00 11.38 -9.76
CA ASP A 201 20.06 10.78 -10.56
C ASP A 201 21.36 11.58 -10.39
N TYR A 202 22.37 10.92 -9.81
CA TYR A 202 23.69 11.49 -9.56
C TYR A 202 24.62 11.02 -10.67
N ILE A 203 24.91 11.89 -11.64
CA ILE A 203 25.62 11.52 -12.88
C ILE A 203 27.05 11.02 -12.58
N TYR A 204 27.66 11.50 -11.49
CA TYR A 204 29.00 11.11 -11.02
C TYR A 204 28.97 10.27 -9.73
N GLN A 205 27.92 9.44 -9.58
CA GLN A 205 27.60 8.47 -8.51
C GLN A 205 28.55 8.47 -7.30
N ASP A 206 29.78 8.00 -7.47
CA ASP A 206 30.68 7.66 -6.35
C ASP A 206 31.34 8.86 -5.64
N LEU A 207 31.65 9.94 -6.37
CA LEU A 207 32.45 11.07 -5.83
C LEU A 207 31.60 12.17 -5.20
N LEU A 208 30.42 12.46 -5.75
CA LEU A 208 29.61 13.60 -5.30
C LEU A 208 28.57 13.26 -4.22
N SER A 209 28.13 12.01 -4.12
CA SER A 209 27.06 11.61 -3.19
C SER A 209 27.43 11.86 -1.72
N HIS A 210 28.71 11.66 -1.36
CA HIS A 210 29.21 11.94 -0.02
C HIS A 210 29.31 13.43 0.31
N MET A 211 29.50 14.30 -0.69
CA MET A 211 29.61 15.76 -0.49
C MET A 211 28.25 16.46 -0.56
N LEU A 212 27.36 16.02 -1.45
CA LEU A 212 26.03 16.60 -1.63
C LEU A 212 24.99 16.02 -0.66
N GLY A 213 25.30 14.88 -0.05
CA GLY A 213 24.40 14.16 0.83
C GLY A 213 23.44 13.22 0.09
N TYR A 214 22.88 12.30 0.87
CA TYR A 214 21.90 11.30 0.44
C TYR A 214 20.49 11.78 0.70
N ILE A 215 19.57 11.48 -0.21
CA ILE A 215 18.14 11.65 0.03
C ILE A 215 17.55 10.29 0.38
N GLY A 216 16.78 10.24 1.46
CA GLY A 216 16.05 9.07 1.91
C GLY A 216 14.70 9.46 2.51
N PRO A 217 13.82 8.49 2.78
CA PRO A 217 12.60 8.74 3.53
C PRO A 217 12.94 9.34 4.91
N ILE A 218 12.06 10.21 5.42
CA ILE A 218 12.23 10.78 6.76
C ILE A 218 12.26 9.63 7.77
N PRO A 219 13.33 9.47 8.58
CA PRO A 219 13.36 8.46 9.62
C PRO A 219 12.24 8.70 10.63
N ALA A 220 11.54 7.66 11.07
CA ALA A 220 10.45 7.78 12.05
C ALA A 220 10.86 8.52 13.33
N GLU A 221 12.13 8.39 13.74
CA GLU A 221 12.71 9.07 14.91
C GLU A 221 12.86 10.58 14.72
N GLN A 222 12.90 11.07 13.48
CA GLN A 222 13.08 12.48 13.15
C GLN A 222 11.78 13.14 12.70
N PHE A 223 10.70 12.36 12.53
CA PHE A 223 9.42 12.82 11.98
C PHE A 223 8.84 14.02 12.73
N GLU A 224 8.84 14.01 14.07
CA GLU A 224 8.34 15.12 14.90
C GLU A 224 9.12 16.44 14.68
N ASN A 225 10.43 16.35 14.43
CA ASN A 225 11.25 17.53 14.12
C ASN A 225 10.94 18.10 12.73
N TYR A 226 10.51 17.24 11.79
CA TYR A 226 10.13 17.63 10.45
C TYR A 226 8.67 18.15 10.38
N GLU A 227 7.74 17.59 11.17
CA GLU A 227 6.40 18.15 11.35
C GLU A 227 6.45 19.59 11.90
N GLY A 228 7.33 19.86 12.88
CA GLY A 228 7.55 21.21 13.41
C GLY A 228 8.10 22.21 12.38
N LEU A 229 8.62 21.71 11.25
CA LEU A 229 9.09 22.48 10.10
C LEU A 229 8.10 22.46 8.93
N ASN A 230 6.86 21.97 9.16
CA ASN A 230 5.77 21.90 8.19
C ASN A 230 6.04 20.93 7.02
N TYR A 231 6.80 19.86 7.28
CA TYR A 231 6.96 18.73 6.38
C TYR A 231 6.03 17.59 6.83
N ASP A 232 5.17 17.14 5.92
CA ASP A 232 4.25 16.00 6.13
C ASP A 232 4.90 14.65 5.78
#